data_AF-M9R7M9-F1
#
_entry.id   AF-M9R7M9-F1
#
_cell.length_a   1.000
_cell.length_b   1.000
_cell.length_c   1.000
_cell.angle_alpha   90.00
_cell.angle_beta   90.00
_cell.angle_gamma   90.00
#
_symmetry.space_group_name_H-M   'P 1'
#
loop_
_entity.id
_entity.type
_entity.pdbx_description
1 polymer ?
#
loop_
_entity_poly.entity_id
_entity_poly.type
_entity_poly.pdbx_seq_one_letter_code
_entity_poly.pdbx_strand_id
1 'polypeptide(L)'
;MNKSVKTNLRGQYNPFVQPMVTGHGVHGGPNGSIAYDDLVYEATRLTDDKERVAWAGVPKEQARWFMSSTLPSRQSADQVSDGEFVALVVDIDGGRATFNEVERAVLATTGGAVALVYSTKSATFAMPRWRVVIPLERSLSGADYADTAQAFYVRIREASEGRIDPDNAGARPGQISFLPNAPSGDPDGDDYLAFAAEIGEDPDLALDLTDDHPIVQLREAKRLEKQYEAEAAAERAKRRRGGGSTLITRFNAHHSVDELLSRYGYEQAEDASGRWPKDHWRSPYQTSGSFATRVYRDDDEGGETWVSLSGSDAKRGLGAKSANGGARYGDAFDLFVHFSHGGDNGAALKAWKIQCDDKRNIEVGHGLARRREQLVKHHDRLRALGREPSGVKAKDTSGILKTLRGLGRRGDEETRK
;
A
#
# COMPACT_ATOMS: atom_id res chain seq x y z
N MET A 1 49.39 -4.41 5.74
CA MET A 1 49.38 -3.36 4.70
C MET A 1 48.79 -2.10 5.29
N ASN A 2 49.48 -0.97 5.19
CA ASN A 2 49.07 0.30 5.81
C ASN A 2 47.74 0.79 5.22
N LYS A 3 46.65 0.72 6.01
CA LYS A 3 45.43 1.47 5.70
C LYS A 3 45.75 2.95 5.88
N SER A 4 45.88 3.66 4.77
CA SER A 4 45.98 5.12 4.77
C SER A 4 44.68 5.66 5.37
N VAL A 5 44.73 6.19 6.58
CA VAL A 5 43.64 7.00 7.15
C VAL A 5 43.54 8.25 6.28
N LYS A 6 42.68 8.21 5.25
CA LYS A 6 42.39 9.35 4.41
C LYS A 6 41.27 10.13 5.05
N THR A 7 41.65 11.10 5.87
CA THR A 7 40.78 12.18 6.30
C THR A 7 40.32 12.94 5.05
N ASN A 8 39.02 12.93 4.78
CA ASN A 8 38.43 13.85 3.82
C ASN A 8 38.71 15.27 4.30
N LEU A 9 39.28 16.12 3.44
CA LEU A 9 39.91 17.43 3.74
C LEU A 9 38.93 18.52 4.24
N ARG A 10 37.78 18.14 4.79
CA ARG A 10 36.74 19.06 5.31
C ARG A 10 36.16 18.68 6.69
N GLY A 11 36.67 17.66 7.38
CA GLY A 11 36.24 17.37 8.76
C GLY A 11 34.72 17.18 8.97
N GLN A 12 33.96 16.87 7.92
CA GLN A 12 32.51 16.77 7.94
C GLN A 12 32.13 15.45 7.29
N TYR A 13 31.68 14.50 8.12
CA TYR A 13 31.12 13.20 7.76
C TYR A 13 32.04 12.23 6.98
N ASN A 14 32.31 11.07 7.57
CA ASN A 14 32.89 9.93 6.84
C ASN A 14 31.95 8.73 7.05
N PRO A 15 31.31 8.24 5.98
CA PRO A 15 30.25 7.23 6.05
C PRO A 15 30.73 5.91 6.68
N PHE A 16 32.01 5.58 6.54
CA PHE A 16 32.59 4.30 6.98
C PHE A 16 32.93 4.24 8.48
N VAL A 17 33.03 5.41 9.12
CA VAL A 17 33.35 5.56 10.55
C VAL A 17 32.20 6.13 11.36
N GLN A 18 31.03 6.36 10.75
CA GLN A 18 29.86 6.78 11.51
C GLN A 18 29.42 5.66 12.47
N PRO A 19 29.18 5.98 13.76
CA PRO A 19 28.81 4.98 14.74
C PRO A 19 27.35 4.54 14.56
N MET A 20 27.16 3.27 14.23
CA MET A 20 25.88 2.59 14.37
C MET A 20 25.72 2.10 15.80
N VAL A 21 24.53 2.18 16.37
CA VAL A 21 24.27 1.67 17.72
C VAL A 21 24.39 0.15 17.75
N THR A 22 25.04 -0.40 18.78
CA THR A 22 25.11 -1.85 19.00
C THR A 22 24.67 -2.24 20.41
N GLY A 23 24.28 -3.50 20.56
CA GLY A 23 23.92 -4.11 21.82
C GLY A 23 23.98 -5.62 21.75
N HIS A 24 23.49 -6.27 22.81
CA HIS A 24 23.45 -7.73 22.91
C HIS A 24 22.05 -8.20 23.28
N GLY A 25 21.65 -9.34 22.70
CA GLY A 25 20.39 -10.02 23.02
C GLY A 25 19.14 -9.35 22.43
N VAL A 26 18.14 -10.18 22.13
CA VAL A 26 16.87 -9.75 21.52
C VAL A 26 16.18 -8.61 22.28
N HIS A 27 16.27 -8.63 23.62
CA HIS A 27 15.62 -7.65 24.50
C HIS A 27 16.61 -6.67 25.14
N GLY A 28 17.91 -6.78 24.87
CA GLY A 28 18.90 -5.88 25.45
C GLY A 28 18.79 -4.48 24.86
N GLY A 29 19.16 -3.48 25.67
CA GLY A 29 19.28 -2.10 25.22
C GLY A 29 20.61 -1.84 24.50
N PRO A 30 20.73 -0.67 23.85
CA PRO A 30 22.00 -0.13 23.37
C PRO A 30 23.06 -0.15 24.47
N ASN A 31 24.26 -0.65 24.17
CA ASN A 31 25.38 -0.63 25.12
C ASN A 31 26.73 -0.29 24.47
N GLY A 32 26.74 0.08 23.18
CA GLY A 32 27.93 0.51 22.48
C GLY A 32 27.62 1.09 21.10
N SER A 33 28.67 1.30 20.32
CA SER A 33 28.58 1.62 18.89
C SER A 33 29.53 0.73 18.08
N ILE A 34 29.25 0.61 16.78
CA ILE A 34 30.08 -0.10 15.81
C ILE A 34 30.10 0.72 14.51
N ALA A 35 31.29 0.98 13.96
CA ALA A 35 31.42 1.61 12.65
C ALA A 35 31.18 0.57 11.53
N TYR A 36 30.96 1.04 10.30
CA TYR A 36 30.83 0.13 9.15
C TYR A 36 32.11 -0.69 8.94
N ASP A 37 33.30 -0.07 8.99
CA ASP A 37 34.58 -0.78 8.85
C ASP A 37 34.77 -1.88 9.91
N ASP A 38 34.37 -1.58 11.15
CA ASP A 38 34.41 -2.56 12.25
C ASP A 38 33.39 -3.67 12.01
N LEU A 39 32.21 -3.36 11.47
CA LEU A 39 31.21 -4.37 11.12
C LEU A 39 31.69 -5.29 10.00
N VAL A 40 32.32 -4.76 8.96
CA VAL A 40 32.96 -5.54 7.87
C VAL A 40 34.04 -6.44 8.46
N TYR A 41 34.87 -5.90 9.33
CA TYR A 41 35.92 -6.66 9.99
C TYR A 41 35.35 -7.81 10.82
N GLU A 42 34.36 -7.54 11.68
CA GLU A 42 33.71 -8.55 12.51
C GLU A 42 32.99 -9.62 11.66
N ALA A 43 32.42 -9.23 10.50
CA ALA A 43 31.73 -10.17 9.61
C ALA A 43 32.68 -11.08 8.84
N THR A 44 33.74 -10.52 8.28
CA THR A 44 34.73 -11.27 7.50
C THR A 44 35.63 -12.16 8.36
N ARG A 45 35.79 -11.85 9.65
CA ARG A 45 36.45 -12.76 10.60
C ARG A 45 35.72 -14.08 10.80
N LEU A 46 34.40 -14.10 10.63
CA LEU A 46 33.60 -15.33 10.77
C LEU A 46 33.75 -16.29 9.59
N THR A 47 34.27 -15.81 8.45
CA THR A 47 34.65 -16.66 7.32
C THR A 47 36.10 -17.14 7.40
N ASP A 48 36.90 -16.65 8.34
CA ASP A 48 38.22 -17.21 8.66
C ASP A 48 38.05 -18.41 9.60
N ASP A 49 38.47 -19.59 9.13
CA ASP A 49 38.33 -20.87 9.85
C ASP A 49 38.86 -20.84 11.30
N LYS A 50 39.87 -19.99 11.59
CA LYS A 50 40.45 -19.90 12.94
C LYS A 50 39.63 -19.07 13.92
N GLU A 51 38.94 -18.04 13.46
CA GLU A 51 38.12 -17.16 14.30
C GLU A 51 36.63 -17.57 14.32
N ARG A 52 36.17 -18.33 13.31
CA ARG A 52 34.82 -18.92 13.22
C ARG A 52 34.44 -19.73 14.47
N VAL A 53 35.39 -20.40 15.10
CA VAL A 53 35.17 -21.24 16.29
C VAL A 53 34.88 -20.42 17.56
N ALA A 54 35.41 -19.19 17.68
CA ALA A 54 35.25 -18.37 18.88
C ALA A 54 33.86 -17.74 19.01
N TRP A 55 33.12 -17.64 17.89
CA TRP A 55 31.81 -17.00 17.80
C TRP A 55 30.69 -17.97 17.41
N ALA A 56 30.97 -19.27 17.41
CA ALA A 56 29.98 -20.29 17.08
C ALA A 56 28.93 -20.47 18.19
N GLY A 57 27.67 -20.51 17.78
CA GLY A 57 26.58 -21.01 18.59
C GLY A 57 25.98 -20.01 19.58
N VAL A 58 26.36 -18.74 19.58
CA VAL A 58 25.83 -17.75 20.54
C VAL A 58 24.30 -17.70 20.46
N PRO A 59 23.55 -17.96 21.54
CA PRO A 59 22.09 -17.91 21.54
C PRO A 59 21.59 -16.51 21.16
N LYS A 60 20.39 -16.42 20.58
CA LYS A 60 19.84 -15.15 20.07
C LYS A 60 19.68 -14.11 21.19
N GLU A 61 19.45 -14.59 22.41
CA GLU A 61 19.29 -13.84 23.66
C GLU A 61 20.59 -13.20 24.13
N GLN A 62 21.74 -13.61 23.59
CA GLN A 62 23.07 -13.10 23.91
C GLN A 62 23.81 -12.56 22.67
N ALA A 63 23.29 -12.83 21.47
CA ALA A 63 23.90 -12.44 20.21
C ALA A 63 24.01 -10.92 20.07
N ARG A 64 25.12 -10.47 19.50
CA ARG A 64 25.34 -9.07 19.16
C ARG A 64 24.44 -8.63 18.03
N TRP A 65 24.01 -7.38 18.09
CA TRP A 65 23.21 -6.74 17.06
C TRP A 65 23.62 -5.29 16.87
N PHE A 66 23.27 -4.70 15.73
CA PHE A 66 23.39 -3.27 15.48
C PHE A 66 22.05 -2.70 14.99
N MET A 67 21.92 -1.38 15.05
CA MET A 67 20.89 -0.58 14.38
C MET A 67 21.61 0.42 13.48
N SER A 68 21.07 0.69 12.30
CA SER A 68 21.65 1.64 11.35
C SER A 68 21.62 3.11 11.80
N SER A 69 21.11 3.41 13.00
CA SER A 69 21.00 4.74 13.58
C SER A 69 22.13 5.02 14.58
N THR A 70 22.50 6.29 14.70
CA THR A 70 23.44 6.80 15.73
C THR A 70 22.76 7.03 17.09
N LEU A 71 21.43 7.12 17.13
CA LEU A 71 20.66 7.40 18.34
C LEU A 71 20.52 6.13 19.20
N PRO A 72 21.01 6.11 20.46
CA PRO A 72 20.95 4.93 21.34
C PRO A 72 19.55 4.73 21.96
N SER A 73 18.52 4.61 21.12
CA SER A 73 17.15 4.23 21.52
C SER A 73 16.63 3.11 20.61
N ARG A 74 15.91 2.15 21.17
CA ARG A 74 15.19 1.12 20.39
C ARG A 74 13.73 1.51 20.11
N GLN A 75 13.27 2.63 20.68
CA GLN A 75 11.89 3.06 20.51
C GLN A 75 11.71 3.68 19.13
N SER A 76 10.75 3.14 18.37
CA SER A 76 10.48 3.65 17.02
C SER A 76 10.07 5.12 17.04
N ALA A 77 9.42 5.61 18.10
CA ALA A 77 9.03 7.02 18.21
C ALA A 77 10.26 7.94 18.29
N ASP A 78 11.18 7.67 19.21
CA ASP A 78 12.43 8.41 19.35
C ASP A 78 13.26 8.36 18.06
N GLN A 79 13.30 7.18 17.42
CA GLN A 79 14.03 7.01 16.17
C GLN A 79 13.41 7.79 15.01
N VAL A 80 12.09 7.97 14.99
CA VAL A 80 11.41 8.79 13.98
C VAL A 80 11.65 10.28 14.22
N SER A 81 11.67 10.74 15.48
CA SER A 81 11.87 12.15 15.81
C SER A 81 13.33 12.59 15.69
N ASP A 82 14.25 11.82 16.27
CA ASP A 82 15.63 12.25 16.56
C ASP A 82 16.69 11.29 15.99
N GLY A 83 16.27 10.23 15.29
CA GLY A 83 17.18 9.26 14.70
C GLY A 83 17.94 9.84 13.50
N GLU A 84 19.24 9.53 13.42
CA GLU A 84 20.07 9.76 12.24
C GLU A 84 20.60 8.41 11.75
N PHE A 85 20.13 7.99 10.57
CA PHE A 85 20.44 6.69 9.99
C PHE A 85 21.60 6.81 9.01
N VAL A 86 22.67 6.06 9.25
CA VAL A 86 23.95 6.14 8.52
C VAL A 86 24.16 4.95 7.56
N ALA A 87 23.22 4.02 7.52
CA ALA A 87 23.22 2.89 6.60
C ALA A 87 21.79 2.49 6.21
N LEU A 88 21.62 1.90 5.02
CA LEU A 88 20.47 1.06 4.69
C LEU A 88 20.79 -0.40 5.01
N VAL A 89 19.83 -1.10 5.59
CA VAL A 89 19.97 -2.52 5.91
C VAL A 89 18.86 -3.30 5.23
N VAL A 90 19.20 -4.45 4.65
CA VAL A 90 18.26 -5.35 3.98
C VAL A 90 18.36 -6.72 4.63
N ASP A 91 17.23 -7.26 5.07
CA ASP A 91 17.15 -8.64 5.56
C ASP A 91 16.46 -9.51 4.49
N ILE A 92 17.14 -10.57 4.05
CA ILE A 92 16.69 -11.49 3.01
C ILE A 92 16.60 -12.88 3.62
N ASP A 93 15.42 -13.23 4.12
CA ASP A 93 15.16 -14.51 4.78
C ASP A 93 14.60 -15.61 3.85
N GLY A 94 14.26 -15.27 2.61
CA GLY A 94 13.60 -16.15 1.65
C GLY A 94 14.14 -16.05 0.21
N GLY A 95 13.48 -16.73 -0.72
CA GLY A 95 13.76 -16.60 -2.16
C GLY A 95 14.88 -17.47 -2.75
N ARG A 96 15.61 -18.24 -1.93
CA ARG A 96 16.77 -19.06 -2.35
C ARG A 96 17.79 -18.30 -3.22
N ALA A 97 17.85 -16.98 -3.07
CA ALA A 97 18.73 -16.13 -3.85
C ALA A 97 20.19 -16.50 -3.56
N THR A 98 20.97 -16.70 -4.61
CA THR A 98 22.42 -16.91 -4.51
C THR A 98 23.12 -15.59 -4.17
N PHE A 99 24.33 -15.67 -3.64
CA PHE A 99 25.15 -14.48 -3.38
C PHE A 99 25.30 -13.58 -4.62
N ASN A 100 25.60 -14.17 -5.79
CA ASN A 100 25.75 -13.44 -7.05
C ASN A 100 24.47 -12.71 -7.50
N GLU A 101 23.29 -13.27 -7.18
CA GLU A 101 22.01 -12.60 -7.46
C GLU A 101 21.80 -11.42 -6.51
N VAL A 102 22.15 -11.57 -5.23
CA VAL A 102 22.11 -10.48 -4.24
C VAL A 102 23.07 -9.36 -4.62
N GLU A 103 24.32 -9.70 -4.90
CA GLU A 103 25.35 -8.74 -5.34
C GLU A 103 24.88 -7.95 -6.56
N ARG A 104 24.43 -8.64 -7.62
CA ARG A 104 23.96 -7.98 -8.84
C ARG A 104 22.79 -7.04 -8.58
N ALA A 105 21.81 -7.46 -7.79
CA ALA A 105 20.63 -6.64 -7.50
C ALA A 105 20.97 -5.41 -6.64
N VAL A 106 21.86 -5.57 -5.65
CA VAL A 106 22.34 -4.48 -4.80
C VAL A 106 23.10 -3.47 -5.65
N LEU A 107 24.14 -3.89 -6.39
CA LEU A 107 24.95 -2.98 -7.20
C LEU A 107 24.13 -2.26 -8.27
N ALA A 108 23.21 -2.96 -8.94
CA ALA A 108 22.32 -2.34 -9.92
C ALA A 108 21.40 -1.27 -9.30
N THR A 109 21.01 -1.45 -8.04
CA THR A 109 20.10 -0.52 -7.35
C THR A 109 20.85 0.66 -6.72
N THR A 110 22.07 0.45 -6.24
CA THR A 110 22.87 1.45 -5.53
C THR A 110 23.82 2.22 -6.46
N GLY A 111 23.90 1.85 -7.74
CA GLY A 111 24.85 2.44 -8.67
C GLY A 111 26.30 2.06 -8.34
N GLY A 112 26.52 0.84 -7.85
CA GLY A 112 27.86 0.32 -7.54
C GLY A 112 28.40 0.67 -6.16
N ALA A 113 27.60 1.31 -5.29
CA ALA A 113 28.03 1.65 -3.93
C ALA A 113 28.43 0.41 -3.13
N VAL A 114 29.43 0.59 -2.25
CA VAL A 114 29.95 -0.48 -1.40
C VAL A 114 28.87 -1.01 -0.46
N ALA A 115 28.89 -2.31 -0.22
CA ALA A 115 27.99 -2.98 0.70
C ALA A 115 28.65 -4.18 1.35
N LEU A 116 28.32 -4.42 2.62
CA LEU A 116 28.62 -5.67 3.29
C LEU A 116 27.46 -6.63 3.10
N VAL A 117 27.73 -7.81 2.56
CA VAL A 117 26.77 -8.91 2.45
C VAL A 117 27.26 -10.07 3.30
N TYR A 118 26.42 -10.56 4.21
CA TYR A 118 26.76 -11.73 5.03
C TYR A 118 25.58 -12.65 5.28
N SER A 119 25.87 -13.92 5.52
CA SER A 119 24.87 -14.94 5.83
C SER A 119 24.44 -14.90 7.30
N THR A 120 23.19 -15.27 7.56
CA THR A 120 22.67 -15.31 8.94
C THR A 120 22.98 -16.65 9.62
N LYS A 121 22.85 -16.73 10.96
CA LYS A 121 23.10 -17.96 11.74
C LYS A 121 22.36 -19.19 11.22
N SER A 122 21.15 -18.99 10.70
CA SER A 122 20.28 -20.06 10.20
C SER A 122 20.38 -20.29 8.69
N ALA A 123 21.30 -19.64 8.00
CA ALA A 123 21.48 -19.81 6.56
C ALA A 123 22.08 -21.18 6.25
N THR A 124 21.54 -21.86 5.24
CA THR A 124 22.06 -23.12 4.70
C THR A 124 22.29 -22.97 3.21
N PHE A 125 23.06 -23.87 2.59
CA PHE A 125 23.22 -23.86 1.12
C PHE A 125 21.88 -24.07 0.39
N ALA A 126 20.96 -24.84 0.98
CA ALA A 126 19.63 -25.10 0.43
C ALA A 126 18.62 -23.96 0.65
N MET A 127 18.81 -23.18 1.73
CA MET A 127 18.01 -21.99 2.04
C MET A 127 18.94 -20.84 2.45
N PRO A 128 19.62 -20.22 1.46
CA PRO A 128 20.45 -19.06 1.72
C PRO A 128 19.64 -17.92 2.32
N ARG A 129 20.24 -17.23 3.29
CA ARG A 129 19.68 -16.04 3.93
C ARG A 129 20.77 -15.01 4.07
N TRP A 130 20.47 -13.78 3.72
CA TRP A 130 21.46 -12.73 3.57
C TRP A 130 21.05 -11.49 4.35
N ARG A 131 22.04 -10.80 4.88
CA ARG A 131 21.90 -9.43 5.33
C ARG A 131 22.82 -8.55 4.52
N VAL A 132 22.30 -7.42 4.05
CA VAL A 132 23.05 -6.42 3.31
C VAL A 132 23.09 -5.15 4.12
N VAL A 133 24.26 -4.53 4.25
CA VAL A 133 24.46 -3.25 4.93
C VAL A 133 25.18 -2.31 3.98
N ILE A 134 24.58 -1.17 3.68
CA ILE A 134 25.11 -0.17 2.73
C ILE A 134 25.29 1.13 3.49
N PRO A 135 26.54 1.63 3.64
CA PRO A 135 26.78 2.91 4.27
C PRO A 135 26.28 4.04 3.37
N LEU A 136 25.75 5.09 4.00
CA LEU A 136 25.18 6.24 3.31
C LEU A 136 26.17 7.40 3.29
N GLU A 137 26.33 8.05 2.14
CA GLU A 137 27.19 9.24 2.01
C GLU A 137 26.72 10.41 2.88
N ARG A 138 25.43 10.43 3.22
CA ARG A 138 24.80 11.38 4.15
C ARG A 138 23.79 10.65 5.01
N SER A 139 23.68 11.02 6.28
CA SER A 139 22.67 10.44 7.16
C SER A 139 21.25 10.79 6.68
N LEU A 140 20.34 9.84 6.86
CA LEU A 140 18.90 10.03 6.69
C LEU A 140 18.27 10.43 8.03
N SER A 141 17.31 11.34 7.98
CA SER A 141 16.47 11.62 9.14
C SER A 141 15.61 10.40 9.50
N GLY A 142 15.22 10.30 10.76
CA GLY A 142 14.28 9.28 11.24
C GLY A 142 12.96 9.24 10.49
N ALA A 143 12.43 10.43 10.14
CA ALA A 143 11.21 10.57 9.36
C ALA A 143 11.34 10.06 7.92
N ASP A 144 12.56 10.07 7.36
CA ASP A 144 12.82 9.62 5.98
C ASP A 144 13.22 8.15 5.88
N TYR A 145 13.78 7.57 6.93
CA TYR A 145 14.38 6.24 6.86
C TYR A 145 13.40 5.17 6.37
N ALA A 146 12.20 5.08 6.97
CA ALA A 146 11.27 4.00 6.67
C ALA A 146 10.79 4.01 5.21
N ASP A 147 10.39 5.18 4.69
CA ASP A 147 9.96 5.30 3.29
C ASP A 147 11.14 5.09 2.32
N THR A 148 12.35 5.52 2.70
CA THR A 148 13.57 5.31 1.89
C THR A 148 13.95 3.84 1.81
N ALA A 149 13.98 3.13 2.95
CA ALA A 149 14.27 1.70 3.00
C ALA A 149 13.21 0.89 2.22
N GLN A 150 11.92 1.23 2.35
CA GLN A 150 10.87 0.58 1.56
C GLN A 150 11.00 0.85 0.06
N ALA A 151 11.38 2.06 -0.34
CA ALA A 151 11.65 2.37 -1.75
C ALA A 151 12.83 1.53 -2.25
N PHE A 152 13.91 1.43 -1.47
CA PHE A 152 15.05 0.59 -1.78
C PHE A 152 14.68 -0.89 -1.95
N TYR A 153 13.85 -1.44 -1.06
CA TYR A 153 13.39 -2.83 -1.15
C TYR A 153 12.61 -3.11 -2.42
N VAL A 154 11.76 -2.17 -2.86
CA VAL A 154 11.07 -2.29 -4.15
C VAL A 154 12.07 -2.31 -5.30
N ARG A 155 13.09 -1.45 -5.28
CA ARG A 155 14.11 -1.44 -6.34
C ARG A 155 14.94 -2.72 -6.37
N ILE A 156 15.27 -3.32 -5.22
CA ILE A 156 15.91 -4.65 -5.16
C ILE A 156 15.00 -5.72 -5.77
N ARG A 157 13.70 -5.71 -5.43
CA ARG A 157 12.74 -6.66 -6.00
C ARG A 157 12.63 -6.50 -7.52
N GLU A 158 12.60 -5.27 -8.02
CA GLU A 158 12.61 -4.98 -9.46
C GLU A 158 13.90 -5.46 -10.14
N ALA A 159 15.06 -5.11 -9.60
CA ALA A 159 16.38 -5.47 -10.14
C ALA A 159 16.65 -6.98 -10.14
N SER A 160 16.01 -7.71 -9.22
CA SER A 160 16.09 -9.18 -9.13
C SER A 160 14.94 -9.91 -9.84
N GLU A 161 14.06 -9.19 -10.55
CA GLU A 161 12.86 -9.75 -11.20
C GLU A 161 11.97 -10.55 -10.23
N GLY A 162 11.90 -10.11 -8.97
CA GLY A 162 11.11 -10.75 -7.91
C GLY A 162 11.78 -11.93 -7.22
N ARG A 163 13.02 -12.30 -7.57
CA ARG A 163 13.75 -13.39 -6.89
C ARG A 163 14.17 -13.02 -5.46
N ILE A 164 14.45 -11.75 -5.23
CA ILE A 164 14.80 -11.22 -3.90
C ILE A 164 13.61 -10.43 -3.38
N ASP A 165 13.08 -10.87 -2.25
CA ASP A 165 12.01 -10.18 -1.54
C ASP A 165 12.48 -9.84 -0.12
N PRO A 166 12.95 -8.60 0.13
CA PRO A 166 13.36 -8.17 1.46
C PRO A 166 12.24 -8.22 2.50
N ASP A 167 12.57 -8.56 3.75
CA ASP A 167 11.62 -8.43 4.86
C ASP A 167 11.35 -6.96 5.18
N ASN A 168 10.09 -6.54 4.96
CA ASN A 168 9.61 -5.20 5.24
C ASN A 168 9.74 -4.79 6.72
N ALA A 169 9.84 -5.74 7.66
CA ALA A 169 10.10 -5.43 9.06
C ALA A 169 11.46 -4.73 9.25
N GLY A 170 12.44 -5.01 8.38
CA GLY A 170 13.77 -4.36 8.39
C GLY A 170 13.73 -2.84 8.13
N ALA A 171 12.68 -2.36 7.45
CA ALA A 171 12.52 -0.92 7.17
C ALA A 171 12.00 -0.11 8.37
N ARG A 172 11.65 -0.76 9.49
CA ARG A 172 11.09 -0.08 10.66
C ARG A 172 12.20 0.65 11.45
N PRO A 173 11.99 1.91 11.85
CA PRO A 173 12.92 2.60 12.75
C PRO A 173 13.08 1.86 14.08
N GLY A 174 14.31 1.72 14.56
CA GLY A 174 14.64 0.97 15.79
C GLY A 174 14.71 -0.56 15.63
N GLN A 175 14.56 -1.08 14.41
CA GLN A 175 14.76 -2.50 14.14
C GLN A 175 16.24 -2.88 14.26
N ILE A 176 16.51 -3.94 15.03
CA ILE A 176 17.86 -4.47 15.20
C ILE A 176 18.21 -5.47 14.09
N SER A 177 19.49 -5.53 13.74
CA SER A 177 20.08 -6.51 12.85
C SER A 177 21.18 -7.28 13.56
N PHE A 178 21.07 -8.61 13.61
CA PHE A 178 22.09 -9.42 14.27
C PHE A 178 23.40 -9.38 13.48
N LEU A 179 24.51 -9.25 14.20
CA LEU A 179 25.82 -9.50 13.63
C LEU A 179 25.88 -10.98 13.17
N PRO A 180 26.72 -11.30 12.19
CA PRO A 180 26.90 -12.69 11.78
C PRO A 180 27.34 -13.54 12.98
N ASN A 181 26.92 -14.80 12.98
CA ASN A 181 27.05 -15.73 14.09
C ASN A 181 27.05 -17.15 13.51
N ALA A 182 28.03 -17.97 13.89
CA ALA A 182 28.09 -19.35 13.41
C ALA A 182 27.03 -20.23 14.14
N PRO A 183 26.51 -21.29 13.51
CA PRO A 183 25.50 -22.16 14.08
C PRO A 183 26.08 -22.91 15.28
N SER A 184 25.19 -23.31 16.19
CA SER A 184 25.53 -24.25 17.25
C SER A 184 25.50 -25.66 16.66
N GLY A 185 26.60 -26.12 16.08
CA GLY A 185 26.72 -27.42 15.41
C GLY A 185 28.14 -27.64 14.91
N ASP A 186 28.40 -28.80 14.30
CA ASP A 186 29.64 -29.04 13.58
C ASP A 186 29.79 -27.93 12.51
N PRO A 187 30.79 -27.03 12.62
CA PRO A 187 31.01 -25.99 11.63
C PRO A 187 31.27 -26.57 10.24
N ASP A 188 31.72 -27.83 10.18
CA ASP A 188 32.02 -28.59 8.97
C ASP A 188 30.85 -29.48 8.52
N GLY A 189 29.68 -29.34 9.17
CA GLY A 189 28.45 -29.95 8.69
C GLY A 189 28.08 -29.39 7.32
N ASP A 190 27.95 -30.28 6.33
CA ASP A 190 27.85 -29.97 4.89
C ASP A 190 26.73 -28.98 4.49
N ASP A 191 25.76 -28.69 5.36
CA ASP A 191 24.59 -27.88 5.05
C ASP A 191 24.70 -26.40 5.43
N TYR A 192 25.68 -25.98 6.25
CA TYR A 192 25.74 -24.61 6.77
C TYR A 192 26.38 -23.62 5.79
N LEU A 193 25.76 -22.44 5.63
CA LEU A 193 26.31 -21.35 4.84
C LEU A 193 26.86 -20.25 5.76
N ALA A 194 28.17 -20.24 5.98
CA ALA A 194 28.91 -19.12 6.56
C ALA A 194 29.58 -18.31 5.43
N PHE A 195 29.14 -17.08 5.22
CA PHE A 195 29.68 -16.24 4.17
C PHE A 195 29.60 -14.77 4.58
N ALA A 196 30.63 -14.00 4.24
CA ALA A 196 30.67 -12.56 4.37
C ALA A 196 31.60 -12.02 3.29
N ALA A 197 31.15 -11.02 2.53
CA ALA A 197 31.95 -10.31 1.57
C ALA A 197 31.55 -8.84 1.53
N GLU A 198 32.54 -7.99 1.35
CA GLU A 198 32.33 -6.62 0.91
C GLU A 198 32.29 -6.60 -0.62
N ILE A 199 31.23 -6.02 -1.17
CA ILE A 199 31.00 -5.85 -2.60
C ILE A 199 31.00 -4.35 -2.92
N GLY A 200 31.21 -3.99 -4.19
CA GLY A 200 31.22 -2.59 -4.63
C GLY A 200 32.12 -2.42 -5.85
N GLU A 201 31.86 -1.37 -6.65
CA GLU A 201 32.76 -0.98 -7.73
C GLU A 201 33.99 -0.20 -7.22
N ASP A 202 33.80 0.56 -6.13
CA ASP A 202 34.82 1.32 -5.43
C ASP A 202 34.61 1.18 -3.90
N PRO A 203 35.61 0.71 -3.13
CA PRO A 203 35.49 0.56 -1.68
C PRO A 203 35.27 1.87 -0.92
N ASP A 204 35.59 3.02 -1.53
CA ASP A 204 35.38 4.34 -0.91
C ASP A 204 34.02 4.97 -1.34
N LEU A 205 33.21 4.28 -2.15
CA LEU A 205 31.93 4.80 -2.67
C LEU A 205 30.75 4.39 -1.78
N ALA A 206 30.35 5.26 -0.85
CA ALA A 206 29.10 5.13 -0.11
C ALA A 206 27.88 5.50 -0.98
N LEU A 207 26.69 5.07 -0.57
CA LEU A 207 25.46 5.34 -1.30
C LEU A 207 25.05 6.81 -1.14
N ASP A 208 25.10 7.56 -2.23
CA ASP A 208 24.62 8.94 -2.27
C ASP A 208 23.17 9.05 -2.78
N LEU A 209 22.25 9.27 -1.85
CA LEU A 209 20.82 9.45 -2.11
C LEU A 209 20.49 10.90 -2.50
N THR A 210 20.98 11.33 -3.66
CA THR A 210 20.59 12.61 -4.28
C THR A 210 19.11 12.60 -4.70
N ASP A 211 18.55 13.78 -4.96
CA ASP A 211 17.15 13.92 -5.41
C ASP A 211 16.85 13.15 -6.70
N ASP A 212 17.83 13.02 -7.59
CA ASP A 212 17.72 12.28 -8.85
C ASP A 212 17.93 10.76 -8.68
N HIS A 213 18.31 10.29 -7.49
CA HIS A 213 18.52 8.87 -7.24
C HIS A 213 17.19 8.10 -7.38
N PRO A 214 17.13 6.97 -8.12
CA PRO A 214 15.89 6.23 -8.34
C PRO A 214 15.15 5.81 -7.07
N ILE A 215 15.88 5.54 -5.98
CA ILE A 215 15.30 5.26 -4.65
C ILE A 215 14.55 6.49 -4.11
N VAL A 216 15.15 7.68 -4.20
CA VAL A 216 14.56 8.93 -3.70
C VAL A 216 13.34 9.32 -4.54
N GLN A 217 13.43 9.22 -5.86
CA GLN A 217 12.28 9.47 -6.74
C GLN A 217 11.09 8.55 -6.42
N LEU A 218 11.35 7.26 -6.14
CA LEU A 218 10.30 6.32 -5.76
C LEU A 218 9.73 6.62 -4.36
N ARG A 219 10.58 7.01 -3.40
CA ARG A 219 10.15 7.45 -2.07
C ARG A 219 9.17 8.62 -2.17
N GLU A 220 9.55 9.66 -2.91
CA GLU A 220 8.71 10.85 -3.07
C GLU A 220 7.42 10.55 -3.83
N ALA A 221 7.47 9.71 -4.88
CA ALA A 221 6.27 9.26 -5.59
C ALA A 221 5.28 8.53 -4.66
N LYS A 222 5.78 7.64 -3.78
CA LYS A 222 4.95 6.92 -2.79
C LYS A 222 4.40 7.84 -1.71
N ARG A 223 5.17 8.84 -1.26
CA ARG A 223 4.69 9.85 -0.30
C ARG A 223 3.55 10.66 -0.88
N LEU A 224 3.70 11.06 -2.14
CA LEU A 224 2.70 11.79 -2.87
C LEU A 224 1.42 10.95 -3.06
N GLU A 225 1.54 9.66 -3.38
CA GLU A 225 0.41 8.73 -3.44
C GLU A 225 -0.33 8.64 -2.09
N LYS A 226 0.39 8.44 -0.98
CA LYS A 226 -0.19 8.43 0.38
C LYS A 226 -0.89 9.76 0.72
N GLN A 227 -0.33 10.90 0.29
CA GLN A 227 -0.96 12.21 0.49
C GLN A 227 -2.28 12.33 -0.27
N TYR A 228 -2.33 11.86 -1.51
CA TYR A 228 -3.56 11.85 -2.30
C TYR A 228 -4.64 10.96 -1.72
N GLU A 229 -4.25 9.79 -1.24
CA GLU A 229 -5.13 8.89 -0.51
C GLU A 229 -5.69 9.57 0.75
N ALA A 230 -4.83 10.20 1.56
CA ALA A 230 -5.25 10.91 2.76
C ALA A 230 -6.17 12.10 2.45
N GLU A 231 -5.90 12.85 1.38
CA GLU A 231 -6.75 13.95 0.93
C GLU A 231 -8.13 13.45 0.49
N ALA A 232 -8.17 12.39 -0.32
CA ALA A 232 -9.41 11.76 -0.75
C ALA A 232 -10.23 11.24 0.45
N ALA A 233 -9.57 10.60 1.41
CA ALA A 233 -10.19 10.13 2.65
C ALA A 233 -10.72 11.27 3.52
N ALA A 234 -9.96 12.36 3.66
CA ALA A 234 -10.37 13.53 4.43
C ALA A 234 -11.58 14.23 3.79
N GLU A 235 -11.61 14.37 2.47
CA GLU A 235 -12.74 14.98 1.77
C GLU A 235 -14.00 14.12 1.87
N ARG A 236 -13.85 12.80 1.78
CA ARG A 236 -14.93 11.85 2.07
C ARG A 236 -15.47 12.01 3.50
N ALA A 237 -14.60 12.12 4.49
CA ALA A 237 -15.01 12.31 5.88
C ALA A 237 -15.79 13.62 6.08
N LYS A 238 -15.42 14.69 5.37
CA LYS A 238 -16.20 15.95 5.37
C LYS A 238 -17.59 15.76 4.75
N ARG A 239 -17.68 15.13 3.57
CA ARG A 239 -18.97 14.83 2.90
C ARG A 239 -19.91 14.03 3.82
N ARG A 240 -19.38 13.08 4.60
CA ARG A 240 -20.14 12.30 5.60
C ARG A 240 -20.70 13.16 6.74
N ARG A 241 -19.85 14.01 7.34
CA ARG A 241 -20.24 14.89 8.48
C ARG A 241 -21.27 15.95 8.11
N GLY A 242 -21.35 16.33 6.82
CA GLY A 242 -22.32 17.29 6.29
C GLY A 242 -23.79 16.87 6.35
N GLY A 243 -24.13 15.72 6.95
CA GLY A 243 -25.52 15.33 7.20
C GLY A 243 -26.30 15.10 5.91
N GLY A 244 -25.83 14.16 5.09
CA GLY A 244 -26.41 13.90 3.78
C GLY A 244 -26.99 12.51 3.62
N SER A 245 -28.28 12.35 3.88
CA SER A 245 -29.13 11.36 3.18
C SER A 245 -29.28 11.74 1.70
N THR A 246 -28.16 12.08 1.05
CA THR A 246 -28.13 12.65 -0.29
C THR A 246 -28.41 11.55 -1.31
N LEU A 247 -29.02 11.94 -2.44
CA LEU A 247 -29.18 11.08 -3.60
C LEU A 247 -27.85 10.44 -4.04
N ILE A 248 -26.73 11.14 -3.83
CA ILE A 248 -25.36 10.67 -4.08
C ILE A 248 -25.02 9.48 -3.17
N THR A 249 -25.28 9.58 -1.86
CA THR A 249 -25.08 8.46 -0.92
C THR A 249 -25.86 7.22 -1.36
N ARG A 250 -27.12 7.40 -1.80
CA ARG A 250 -27.94 6.29 -2.32
C ARG A 250 -27.38 5.75 -3.63
N PHE A 251 -26.88 6.60 -4.52
CA PHE A 251 -26.24 6.17 -5.76
C PHE A 251 -25.01 5.29 -5.46
N ASN A 252 -24.11 5.77 -4.62
CA ASN A 252 -22.88 5.07 -4.24
C ASN A 252 -23.15 3.76 -3.49
N ALA A 253 -24.29 3.63 -2.79
CA ALA A 253 -24.71 2.37 -2.19
C ALA A 253 -25.29 1.36 -3.19
N HIS A 254 -25.74 1.81 -4.36
CA HIS A 254 -26.32 0.97 -5.41
C HIS A 254 -25.33 0.63 -6.55
N HIS A 255 -24.22 1.35 -6.63
CA HIS A 255 -23.22 1.19 -7.68
C HIS A 255 -21.83 1.17 -7.05
N SER A 256 -21.11 0.06 -7.23
CA SER A 256 -19.70 0.01 -6.86
C SER A 256 -18.86 0.79 -7.86
N VAL A 257 -17.72 1.28 -7.39
CA VAL A 257 -16.69 1.91 -8.22
C VAL A 257 -16.19 0.90 -9.24
N ASP A 258 -15.95 -0.36 -8.86
CA ASP A 258 -15.52 -1.44 -9.77
C ASP A 258 -16.50 -1.69 -10.92
N GLU A 259 -17.81 -1.71 -10.64
CA GLU A 259 -18.86 -1.90 -11.65
C GLU A 259 -18.81 -0.75 -12.67
N LEU A 260 -18.70 0.48 -12.18
CA LEU A 260 -18.70 1.66 -13.04
C LEU A 260 -17.41 1.80 -13.83
N LEU A 261 -16.24 1.57 -13.22
CA LEU A 261 -14.96 1.56 -13.92
C LEU A 261 -14.99 0.55 -15.07
N SER A 262 -15.43 -0.69 -14.81
CA SER A 262 -15.60 -1.72 -15.85
C SER A 262 -16.57 -1.26 -16.95
N ARG A 263 -17.74 -0.74 -16.58
CA ARG A 263 -18.75 -0.23 -17.53
C ARG A 263 -18.20 0.87 -18.42
N TYR A 264 -17.34 1.73 -17.88
CA TYR A 264 -16.74 2.85 -18.59
C TYR A 264 -15.44 2.51 -19.31
N GLY A 265 -15.09 1.22 -19.40
CA GLY A 265 -13.97 0.74 -20.20
C GLY A 265 -12.62 0.88 -19.52
N TYR A 266 -12.58 1.01 -18.18
CA TYR A 266 -11.33 0.78 -17.47
C TYR A 266 -10.99 -0.70 -17.48
N GLU A 267 -9.72 -1.00 -17.65
CA GLU A 267 -9.20 -2.37 -17.56
C GLU A 267 -8.63 -2.59 -16.17
N GLN A 268 -9.12 -3.61 -15.46
CA GLN A 268 -8.56 -4.00 -14.18
C GLN A 268 -7.20 -4.68 -14.39
N ALA A 269 -6.28 -4.48 -13.44
CA ALA A 269 -5.01 -5.18 -13.45
C ALA A 269 -5.24 -6.69 -13.28
N GLU A 270 -5.19 -7.43 -14.38
CA GLU A 270 -5.15 -8.89 -14.39
C GLU A 270 -3.69 -9.32 -14.55
N ASP A 271 -3.04 -9.58 -13.43
CA ASP A 271 -1.63 -9.86 -13.41
C ASP A 271 -1.37 -11.23 -12.75
N ALA A 272 -0.98 -12.21 -13.59
CA ALA A 272 -0.57 -13.54 -13.16
C ALA A 272 0.80 -13.58 -12.44
N SER A 273 1.57 -12.49 -12.49
CA SER A 273 2.86 -12.28 -11.81
C SER A 273 2.75 -11.65 -10.40
N GLY A 274 1.55 -11.26 -9.97
CA GLY A 274 1.30 -10.74 -8.62
C GLY A 274 1.90 -9.35 -8.32
N ARG A 275 2.32 -8.62 -9.35
CA ARG A 275 2.92 -7.27 -9.29
C ARG A 275 1.89 -6.18 -8.99
N TRP A 276 0.63 -6.35 -9.39
CA TRP A 276 -0.45 -5.38 -9.12
C TRP A 276 -1.60 -5.99 -8.32
N PRO A 277 -2.01 -5.38 -7.19
CA PRO A 277 -3.24 -5.73 -6.50
C PRO A 277 -4.45 -5.57 -7.42
N LYS A 278 -5.52 -6.36 -7.18
CA LYS A 278 -6.79 -6.30 -7.94
C LYS A 278 -7.50 -4.94 -7.88
N ASP A 279 -6.98 -4.01 -7.10
CA ASP A 279 -7.57 -2.69 -6.90
C ASP A 279 -7.06 -1.64 -7.89
N HIS A 280 -6.13 -2.02 -8.77
CA HIS A 280 -5.56 -1.14 -9.79
C HIS A 280 -6.28 -1.28 -11.13
N TRP A 281 -6.48 -0.15 -11.79
CA TRP A 281 -7.26 0.03 -13.01
C TRP A 281 -6.51 0.95 -13.99
N ARG A 282 -6.64 0.65 -15.27
CA ARG A 282 -6.12 1.46 -16.38
C ARG A 282 -7.28 2.20 -17.03
N SER A 283 -7.14 3.51 -17.15
CA SER A 283 -8.14 4.38 -17.77
C SER A 283 -8.23 4.17 -19.29
N PRO A 284 -9.43 4.25 -19.88
CA PRO A 284 -9.60 4.23 -21.34
C PRO A 284 -8.98 5.45 -22.04
N TYR A 285 -8.64 6.50 -21.29
CA TYR A 285 -7.97 7.68 -21.82
C TYR A 285 -6.44 7.56 -21.83
N GLN A 286 -5.89 6.55 -21.15
CA GLN A 286 -4.45 6.35 -21.08
C GLN A 286 -3.92 5.69 -22.35
N THR A 287 -2.80 6.21 -22.83
CA THR A 287 -2.03 5.58 -23.91
C THR A 287 -0.90 4.71 -23.38
N SER A 288 -0.52 4.90 -22.11
CA SER A 288 0.47 4.06 -21.41
C SER A 288 -0.19 2.76 -20.93
N GLY A 289 0.58 1.67 -20.86
CA GLY A 289 0.11 0.40 -20.31
C GLY A 289 -0.01 0.35 -18.77
N SER A 290 0.11 1.49 -18.08
CA SER A 290 0.15 1.59 -16.62
C SER A 290 -1.25 1.59 -15.98
N PHE A 291 -1.42 0.94 -14.83
CA PHE A 291 -2.66 0.95 -14.04
C PHE A 291 -2.61 2.05 -12.97
N ALA A 292 -2.93 3.29 -13.38
CA ALA A 292 -2.73 4.50 -12.57
C ALA A 292 -3.93 4.89 -11.68
N THR A 293 -5.03 4.14 -11.75
CA THR A 293 -6.21 4.36 -10.92
C THR A 293 -6.33 3.26 -9.89
N ARG A 294 -6.46 3.60 -8.60
CA ARG A 294 -6.64 2.64 -7.52
C ARG A 294 -7.98 2.83 -6.82
N VAL A 295 -8.65 1.72 -6.52
CA VAL A 295 -9.90 1.69 -5.75
C VAL A 295 -9.58 1.41 -4.29
N TYR A 296 -10.14 2.22 -3.40
CA TYR A 296 -10.02 2.09 -1.95
C TYR A 296 -11.40 1.73 -1.39
N ARG A 297 -11.47 0.56 -0.74
CA ARG A 297 -12.68 0.05 -0.09
C ARG A 297 -12.41 0.07 1.41
N ASP A 298 -13.07 0.98 2.11
CA ASP A 298 -12.94 1.03 3.58
C ASP A 298 -13.67 -0.18 4.17
N ASP A 299 -13.01 -0.87 5.10
CA ASP A 299 -13.62 -1.77 6.07
C ASP A 299 -14.43 -0.97 7.11
N ASP A 300 -15.44 -1.63 7.68
CA ASP A 300 -16.43 -1.19 8.68
C ASP A 300 -17.67 -0.38 8.20
N GLU A 301 -17.59 0.53 7.22
CA GLU A 301 -18.77 1.38 6.87
C GLU A 301 -19.09 1.50 5.36
N GLY A 302 -18.52 0.62 4.53
CA GLY A 302 -19.12 0.22 3.24
C GLY A 302 -19.23 1.30 2.17
N GLY A 303 -18.19 2.09 1.94
CA GLY A 303 -18.14 2.93 0.75
C GLY A 303 -16.79 2.91 0.07
N GLU A 304 -16.82 3.18 -1.22
CA GLU A 304 -15.70 3.01 -2.12
C GLU A 304 -15.29 4.36 -2.70
N THR A 305 -13.98 4.57 -2.82
CA THR A 305 -13.40 5.74 -3.47
C THR A 305 -12.35 5.30 -4.46
N TRP A 306 -12.00 6.18 -5.38
CA TRP A 306 -10.90 5.96 -6.29
C TRP A 306 -9.96 7.17 -6.29
N VAL A 307 -8.68 6.89 -6.50
CA VAL A 307 -7.64 7.89 -6.78
C VAL A 307 -6.99 7.54 -8.11
N SER A 308 -6.85 8.52 -8.99
CA SER A 308 -6.19 8.39 -10.29
C SER A 308 -4.99 9.34 -10.37
N LEU A 309 -3.82 8.77 -10.62
CA LEU A 309 -2.58 9.49 -10.95
C LEU A 309 -2.44 9.72 -12.46
N SER A 310 -3.48 9.40 -13.23
CA SER A 310 -3.46 9.52 -14.68
C SER A 310 -3.56 10.99 -15.12
N GLY A 311 -2.51 11.48 -15.78
CA GLY A 311 -2.54 12.79 -16.43
C GLY A 311 -3.63 12.93 -17.49
N SER A 312 -4.07 11.83 -18.12
CA SER A 312 -5.18 11.86 -19.10
C SER A 312 -6.52 12.03 -18.41
N ASP A 313 -6.76 11.37 -17.27
CA ASP A 313 -7.96 11.57 -16.46
C ASP A 313 -8.02 13.01 -15.94
N ALA A 314 -6.87 13.53 -15.51
CA ALA A 314 -6.75 14.89 -15.04
C ALA A 314 -7.11 15.92 -16.12
N LYS A 315 -6.60 15.74 -17.35
CA LYS A 315 -6.93 16.57 -18.53
C LYS A 315 -8.39 16.50 -18.93
N ARG A 316 -9.05 15.37 -18.67
CA ARG A 316 -10.48 15.16 -18.98
C ARG A 316 -11.42 15.77 -17.95
N GLY A 317 -10.92 16.25 -16.81
CA GLY A 317 -11.78 16.85 -15.79
C GLY A 317 -12.39 15.83 -14.83
N LEU A 318 -11.91 14.58 -14.81
CA LEU A 318 -12.52 13.52 -14.02
C LEU A 318 -12.43 13.83 -12.52
N GLY A 319 -13.58 13.78 -11.82
CA GLY A 319 -13.70 13.92 -10.37
C GLY A 319 -13.08 15.21 -9.79
N ALA A 320 -12.81 15.17 -8.49
CA ALA A 320 -12.16 16.26 -7.77
C ALA A 320 -10.64 16.26 -8.05
N LYS A 321 -10.02 17.45 -7.97
CA LYS A 321 -8.58 17.65 -8.14
C LYS A 321 -7.94 17.73 -6.76
N SER A 322 -6.82 17.02 -6.54
CA SER A 322 -6.00 17.18 -5.34
C SER A 322 -5.44 18.60 -5.21
N ALA A 323 -5.11 19.04 -4.00
CA ALA A 323 -4.66 20.40 -3.72
C ALA A 323 -3.43 20.82 -4.56
N ASN A 324 -2.48 19.91 -4.76
CA ASN A 324 -1.30 20.15 -5.61
C ASN A 324 -1.54 19.81 -7.10
N GLY A 325 -2.68 19.22 -7.43
CA GLY A 325 -3.11 18.93 -8.80
C GLY A 325 -2.51 17.70 -9.48
N GLY A 326 -1.72 16.89 -8.78
CA GLY A 326 -1.13 15.68 -9.36
C GLY A 326 -2.02 14.44 -9.31
N ALA A 327 -3.22 14.51 -8.71
CA ALA A 327 -4.19 13.41 -8.71
C ALA A 327 -5.63 13.89 -8.93
N ARG A 328 -6.45 12.95 -9.37
CA ARG A 328 -7.90 13.02 -9.35
C ARG A 328 -8.45 12.02 -8.36
N TYR A 329 -9.56 12.35 -7.71
CA TYR A 329 -10.24 11.42 -6.82
C TYR A 329 -11.76 11.63 -6.85
N GLY A 330 -12.49 10.60 -6.43
CA GLY A 330 -13.93 10.66 -6.36
C GLY A 330 -14.57 9.36 -5.88
N ASP A 331 -15.88 9.29 -6.05
CA ASP A 331 -16.70 8.11 -5.77
C ASP A 331 -17.40 7.58 -7.04
N ALA A 332 -18.30 6.62 -6.87
CA ALA A 332 -19.08 6.06 -7.98
C ALA A 332 -19.92 7.13 -8.70
N PHE A 333 -20.51 8.08 -7.97
CA PHE A 333 -21.30 9.15 -8.56
C PHE A 333 -20.43 10.10 -9.38
N ASP A 334 -19.21 10.42 -8.93
CA ASP A 334 -18.26 11.22 -9.72
C ASP A 334 -17.94 10.56 -11.09
N LEU A 335 -17.86 9.22 -11.16
CA LEU A 335 -17.74 8.50 -12.45
C LEU A 335 -18.99 8.65 -13.31
N PHE A 336 -20.18 8.52 -12.70
CA PHE A 336 -21.45 8.67 -13.41
C PHE A 336 -21.63 10.08 -13.98
N VAL A 337 -21.28 11.12 -13.22
CA VAL A 337 -21.28 12.51 -13.68
C VAL A 337 -20.39 12.67 -14.91
N HIS A 338 -19.16 12.15 -14.87
CA HIS A 338 -18.20 12.29 -15.96
C HIS A 338 -18.63 11.54 -17.23
N PHE A 339 -18.86 10.22 -17.11
CA PHE A 339 -19.05 9.36 -18.28
C PHE A 339 -20.48 9.36 -18.83
N SER A 340 -21.50 9.55 -17.99
CA SER A 340 -22.91 9.51 -18.44
C SER A 340 -23.50 10.89 -18.69
N HIS A 341 -22.93 11.93 -18.08
CA HIS A 341 -23.50 13.29 -18.10
C HIS A 341 -22.52 14.39 -18.50
N GLY A 342 -21.35 14.04 -19.05
CA GLY A 342 -20.40 15.01 -19.59
C GLY A 342 -19.86 16.01 -18.56
N GLY A 343 -19.84 15.64 -17.28
CA GLY A 343 -19.41 16.51 -16.18
C GLY A 343 -20.53 17.34 -15.55
N ASP A 344 -21.77 17.26 -16.04
CA ASP A 344 -22.91 18.01 -15.48
C ASP A 344 -23.50 17.29 -14.25
N ASN A 345 -23.08 17.75 -13.07
CA ASN A 345 -23.55 17.23 -11.78
C ASN A 345 -25.07 17.40 -11.60
N GLY A 346 -25.64 18.52 -12.08
CA GLY A 346 -27.07 18.80 -11.97
C GLY A 346 -27.91 17.86 -12.82
N ALA A 347 -27.47 17.60 -14.06
CA ALA A 347 -28.09 16.63 -14.95
C ALA A 347 -28.05 15.21 -14.36
N ALA A 348 -26.91 14.79 -13.81
CA ALA A 348 -26.74 13.50 -13.17
C ALA A 348 -27.66 13.32 -11.94
N LEU A 349 -27.72 14.33 -11.06
CA LEU A 349 -28.61 14.30 -9.90
C LEU A 349 -30.08 14.21 -10.32
N LYS A 350 -30.49 14.95 -11.35
CA LYS A 350 -31.85 14.92 -11.88
C LYS A 350 -32.19 13.54 -12.45
N ALA A 351 -31.29 12.96 -13.26
CA ALA A 351 -31.46 11.64 -13.84
C ALA A 351 -31.60 10.55 -12.76
N TRP A 352 -30.72 10.57 -11.76
CA TRP A 352 -30.79 9.60 -10.67
C TRP A 352 -32.03 9.76 -9.79
N LYS A 353 -32.48 10.99 -9.55
CA LYS A 353 -33.72 11.25 -8.83
C LYS A 353 -34.92 10.64 -9.54
N ILE A 354 -35.02 10.83 -10.86
CA ILE A 354 -36.10 10.24 -11.68
C ILE A 354 -36.09 8.71 -11.54
N GLN A 355 -34.93 8.06 -11.67
CA GLN A 355 -34.83 6.60 -11.49
C GLN A 355 -35.25 6.15 -10.09
N CYS A 356 -34.91 6.91 -9.04
CA CYS A 356 -35.32 6.60 -7.68
C CYS A 356 -36.84 6.74 -7.50
N ASP A 357 -37.43 7.78 -8.07
CA ASP A 357 -38.87 8.04 -7.99
C ASP A 357 -39.66 7.00 -8.80
N ASP A 358 -39.17 6.57 -9.96
CA ASP A 358 -39.76 5.50 -10.78
C ASP A 358 -39.76 4.16 -10.06
N LYS A 359 -38.62 3.74 -9.49
CA LYS A 359 -38.53 2.50 -8.71
C LYS A 359 -39.52 2.53 -7.53
N ARG A 360 -39.59 3.66 -6.82
CA ARG A 360 -40.54 3.85 -5.71
C ARG A 360 -41.99 3.78 -6.20
N ASN A 361 -42.30 4.39 -7.33
CA ASN A 361 -43.65 4.37 -7.91
C ASN A 361 -44.06 2.96 -8.33
N ILE A 362 -43.15 2.16 -8.90
CA ILE A 362 -43.39 0.75 -9.24
C ILE A 362 -43.65 -0.08 -7.98
N GLU A 363 -42.82 0.07 -6.94
CA GLU A 363 -42.99 -0.65 -5.66
C GLU A 363 -44.33 -0.33 -4.98
N VAL A 364 -44.71 0.95 -4.93
CA VAL A 364 -46.01 1.39 -4.42
C VAL A 364 -47.14 0.80 -5.25
N GLY A 365 -47.02 0.79 -6.58
CA GLY A 365 -47.97 0.15 -7.49
C GLY A 365 -48.17 -1.33 -7.17
N HIS A 366 -47.08 -2.09 -7.01
CA HIS A 366 -47.12 -3.50 -6.63
C HIS A 366 -47.70 -3.74 -5.23
N GLY A 367 -47.41 -2.86 -4.26
CA GLY A 367 -47.99 -2.92 -2.92
C GLY A 367 -49.51 -2.69 -2.92
N LEU A 368 -49.96 -1.69 -3.68
CA LEU A 368 -51.39 -1.39 -3.84
C LEU A 368 -52.13 -2.52 -4.58
N ALA A 369 -51.50 -3.13 -5.60
CA ALA A 369 -52.05 -4.28 -6.31
C ALA A 369 -52.23 -5.49 -5.38
N ARG A 370 -51.22 -5.81 -4.55
CA ARG A 370 -51.31 -6.88 -3.54
C ARG A 370 -52.41 -6.61 -2.50
N ARG A 371 -52.52 -5.37 -2.01
CA ARG A 371 -53.57 -4.98 -1.05
C ARG A 371 -54.97 -5.09 -1.66
N ARG A 372 -55.14 -4.75 -2.94
CA ARG A 372 -56.40 -4.96 -3.68
C ARG A 372 -56.76 -6.44 -3.75
N GLU A 373 -55.81 -7.30 -4.09
CA GLU A 373 -56.03 -8.74 -4.18
C GLU A 373 -56.45 -9.34 -2.83
N GLN A 374 -55.81 -8.92 -1.74
CA GLN A 374 -56.18 -9.32 -0.37
C GLN A 374 -57.59 -8.88 0.01
N LEU A 375 -57.99 -7.65 -0.36
CA LEU A 375 -59.33 -7.13 -0.11
C LEU A 375 -60.40 -7.90 -0.90
N VAL A 376 -60.12 -8.27 -2.15
CA VAL A 376 -61.02 -9.10 -2.97
C VAL A 376 -61.19 -10.48 -2.34
N LYS A 377 -60.08 -11.17 -2.01
CA LYS A 377 -60.12 -12.48 -1.33
C LYS A 377 -60.87 -12.43 0.01
N HIS A 378 -60.72 -11.36 0.77
CA HIS A 378 -61.45 -11.15 2.02
C HIS A 378 -62.95 -10.98 1.78
N HIS A 379 -63.34 -10.20 0.77
CA HIS A 379 -64.74 -10.00 0.40
C HIS A 379 -65.39 -11.31 -0.07
N ASP A 380 -64.71 -12.07 -0.93
CA ASP A 380 -65.20 -13.37 -1.41
C ASP A 380 -65.38 -14.37 -0.26
N ARG A 381 -64.46 -14.36 0.72
CA ARG A 381 -64.56 -15.18 1.93
C ARG A 381 -65.74 -14.78 2.82
N LEU A 382 -66.04 -13.48 2.96
CA LEU A 382 -67.20 -13.00 3.71
C LEU A 382 -68.52 -13.41 3.04
N ARG A 383 -68.60 -13.32 1.70
CA ARG A 383 -69.75 -13.80 0.92
C ARG A 383 -69.97 -15.30 1.06
N ALA A 384 -68.91 -16.10 0.98
CA ALA A 384 -68.99 -17.55 1.18
C ALA A 384 -69.51 -17.95 2.58
N LEU A 385 -69.33 -17.08 3.58
CA LEU A 385 -69.82 -17.26 4.95
C LEU A 385 -71.22 -16.67 5.18
N GLY A 386 -71.90 -16.18 4.14
CA GLY A 386 -73.25 -15.59 4.23
C GLY A 386 -73.28 -14.28 5.02
N ARG A 387 -72.14 -13.60 5.17
CA ARG A 387 -72.04 -12.31 5.86
C ARG A 387 -71.92 -11.17 4.85
N GLU A 388 -72.81 -10.19 4.96
CA GLU A 388 -72.68 -8.92 4.24
C GLU A 388 -71.38 -8.21 4.71
N PRO A 389 -70.53 -7.70 3.80
CA PRO A 389 -69.32 -6.98 4.16
C PRO A 389 -69.66 -5.58 4.71
N SER A 390 -70.13 -5.55 5.95
CA SER A 390 -70.41 -4.33 6.70
C SER A 390 -69.11 -3.74 7.27
N GLY A 391 -68.29 -3.10 6.44
CA GLY A 391 -67.13 -2.36 6.97
C GLY A 391 -66.19 -1.71 5.97
N VAL A 392 -66.06 -2.21 4.75
CA VAL A 392 -65.17 -1.58 3.75
C VAL A 392 -66.00 -0.66 2.87
N LYS A 393 -65.99 0.65 3.17
CA LYS A 393 -66.69 1.66 2.36
C LYS A 393 -66.16 1.56 0.92
N ALA A 394 -67.06 1.54 -0.07
CA ALA A 394 -66.71 1.58 -1.51
C ALA A 394 -65.77 2.75 -1.91
N LYS A 395 -65.61 3.75 -1.03
CA LYS A 395 -64.62 4.82 -1.14
C LYS A 395 -63.16 4.34 -1.06
N ASP A 396 -62.84 3.29 -0.30
CA ASP A 396 -61.45 2.82 -0.12
C ASP A 396 -60.90 2.12 -1.37
N THR A 397 -61.72 1.31 -2.04
CA THR A 397 -61.35 0.68 -3.33
C THR A 397 -61.32 1.70 -4.47
N SER A 398 -62.23 2.68 -4.48
CA SER A 398 -62.23 3.78 -5.46
C SER A 398 -61.01 4.71 -5.32
N GLY A 399 -60.58 5.01 -4.09
CA GLY A 399 -59.37 5.78 -3.81
C GLY A 399 -58.10 5.10 -4.33
N ILE A 400 -57.95 3.79 -4.08
CA ILE A 400 -56.83 2.98 -4.59
C ILE A 400 -56.80 2.97 -6.14
N LEU A 401 -57.96 2.83 -6.79
CA LEU A 401 -58.07 2.85 -8.25
C LEU A 401 -57.72 4.22 -8.86
N LYS A 402 -58.08 5.32 -8.18
CA LYS A 402 -57.72 6.67 -8.63
C LYS A 402 -56.22 6.93 -8.52
N THR A 403 -55.58 6.46 -7.44
CA THR A 403 -54.13 6.56 -7.25
C THR A 403 -53.35 5.72 -8.27
N LEU A 404 -53.78 4.48 -8.52
CA LEU A 404 -53.16 3.61 -9.54
C LEU A 404 -53.27 4.19 -10.96
N ARG A 405 -54.43 4.78 -11.33
CA ARG A 405 -54.58 5.48 -12.63
C ARG A 405 -53.72 6.74 -12.73
N GLY A 406 -53.51 7.45 -11.61
CA GLY A 406 -52.63 8.63 -11.57
C GLY A 406 -51.14 8.30 -11.72
N LEU A 407 -50.72 7.15 -11.18
CA LEU A 407 -49.34 6.63 -11.35
C LEU A 407 -49.09 6.15 -12.79
N GLY A 408 -50.06 5.44 -13.41
CA GLY A 408 -49.93 4.97 -14.80
C GLY A 408 -49.82 6.10 -15.83
N ARG A 409 -50.53 7.22 -15.64
CA ARG A 409 -50.46 8.36 -16.58
C ARG A 409 -49.15 9.13 -16.56
N ARG A 410 -48.42 9.15 -15.44
CA ARG A 410 -47.11 9.83 -15.37
C ARG A 410 -46.00 9.04 -16.08
N GLY A 411 -46.04 7.71 -16.04
CA GLY A 411 -45.10 6.87 -16.77
C GLY A 411 -45.25 6.93 -18.30
N ASP A 412 -46.48 7.11 -18.80
CA ASP A 412 -46.78 7.15 -20.24
C ASP A 412 -46.51 8.54 -20.89
N GLU A 413 -46.53 9.63 -20.12
CA GLU A 413 -46.18 10.97 -20.62
C GLU A 413 -44.66 11.20 -20.70
N GLU A 414 -43.85 10.49 -19.91
CA GLU A 414 -42.38 10.62 -19.90
C GLU A 414 -41.68 9.67 -20.88
N THR A 415 -42.32 8.60 -21.36
CA THR A 415 -41.79 7.75 -22.45
C THR A 415 -41.97 8.35 -23.86
N ARG A 416 -42.62 9.52 -23.97
CA ARG A 416 -42.91 10.22 -25.24
C ARG A 416 -42.08 11.50 -25.45
N LYS A 417 -41.10 11.78 -24.60
CA LYS A 417 -40.09 12.83 -24.77
C LYS A 417 -38.71 12.22 -24.70
#